data_AF-A0A836RUP5-F1
#
_entry.id   AF-A0A836RUP5-F1
#
_cell.length_a   1.000
_cell.length_b   1.000
_cell.length_c   1.000
_cell.angle_alpha   90.00
_cell.angle_beta   90.00
_cell.angle_gamma   90.00
#
_symmetry.space_group_name_H-M   'P 1'
#
loop_
_entity.id
_entity.type
_entity.pdbx_description
1 polymer ?
#
loop_
_entity_poly.entity_id
_entity_poly.type
_entity_poly.pdbx_seq_one_letter_code
_entity_poly.pdbx_strand_id
1 'polypeptide(L)'
;MAMLTRLHFVLQVTRALTVRSPPSGLGLDAGTARSPETGSVYIPSSTLRGVWRTASCYAAHEMGLTCCGSKHPDRVKKAHSVLAEAGAILVEVSNEKLCHVCSVFGTANIEGVVFFTDAEPLGSIVSTGVRPGIEIDDYTGTVSRGKFYLVEAVEPGSLFRFHIDVAVEP
;
A
#
# COMPACT_ATOMS: atom_id res chain seq x y z
N MET A 1 -5.52 8.56 -28.02
CA MET A 1 -6.40 8.23 -26.89
C MET A 1 -5.76 7.08 -26.16
N ALA A 2 -5.30 7.27 -24.92
CA ALA A 2 -4.74 6.17 -24.13
C ALA A 2 -5.83 5.12 -23.88
N MET A 3 -5.52 3.86 -24.12
CA MET A 3 -6.46 2.76 -23.86
C MET A 3 -6.30 2.34 -22.40
N LEU A 4 -7.37 2.50 -21.61
CA LEU A 4 -7.40 2.07 -20.21
C LEU A 4 -7.88 0.62 -20.16
N THR A 5 -7.00 -0.28 -19.72
CA THR A 5 -7.37 -1.67 -19.44
C THR A 5 -7.70 -1.80 -17.96
N ARG A 6 -8.91 -2.25 -17.64
CA ARG A 6 -9.37 -2.44 -16.26
C ARG A 6 -9.27 -3.90 -15.83
N LEU A 7 -8.56 -4.15 -14.73
CA LEU A 7 -8.42 -5.45 -14.11
C LEU A 7 -9.22 -5.49 -12.81
N HIS A 8 -10.14 -6.46 -12.70
CA HIS A 8 -10.99 -6.63 -11.51
C HIS A 8 -10.44 -7.69 -10.57
N PHE A 9 -10.40 -7.38 -9.28
CA PHE A 9 -9.87 -8.28 -8.26
C PHE A 9 -10.84 -8.45 -7.09
N VAL A 10 -10.81 -9.67 -6.52
CA VAL A 10 -11.42 -9.99 -5.24
C VAL A 10 -10.31 -10.49 -4.31
N LEU A 11 -10.09 -9.77 -3.21
CA LEU A 11 -9.14 -10.11 -2.17
C LEU A 11 -9.87 -10.84 -1.05
N GLN A 12 -9.42 -12.06 -0.76
CA GLN A 12 -9.90 -12.84 0.37
C GLN A 12 -8.91 -12.77 1.53
N VAL A 13 -9.40 -12.34 2.69
CA VAL A 13 -8.62 -12.35 3.93
C VAL A 13 -8.57 -13.78 4.46
N THR A 14 -7.44 -14.46 4.29
CA THR A 14 -7.24 -15.85 4.76
C THR A 14 -6.69 -15.93 6.19
N ARG A 15 -6.09 -14.84 6.67
CA ARG A 15 -5.57 -14.66 8.03
C ARG A 15 -5.87 -13.24 8.49
N ALA A 16 -5.88 -13.04 9.81
CA ALA A 16 -6.17 -11.75 10.41
C ALA A 16 -5.35 -10.63 9.73
N LEU A 17 -6.05 -9.61 9.22
CA LEU A 17 -5.46 -8.51 8.47
C LEU A 17 -5.61 -7.21 9.25
N THR A 18 -4.50 -6.53 9.49
CA THR A 18 -4.51 -5.19 10.08
C THR A 18 -4.01 -4.18 9.06
N VAL A 19 -4.85 -3.20 8.74
CA VAL A 19 -4.47 -2.00 7.99
C VAL A 19 -4.57 -0.81 8.94
N ARG A 20 -3.44 -0.43 9.54
CA ARG A 20 -3.42 0.54 10.64
C ARG A 20 -3.93 1.91 10.19
N SER A 21 -4.84 2.44 10.98
CA SER A 21 -5.30 3.83 10.98
C SER A 21 -5.06 4.42 12.37
N PRO A 22 -4.90 5.75 12.50
CA PRO A 22 -4.86 6.40 13.81
C PRO A 22 -6.06 5.99 14.70
N PRO A 23 -5.91 6.07 16.04
CA PRO A 23 -6.91 5.58 16.98
C PRO A 23 -8.31 6.12 16.70
N SER A 24 -9.27 5.23 16.49
CA SER A 24 -10.66 5.54 16.22
C SER A 24 -11.51 5.42 17.49
N GLY A 25 -11.24 6.24 18.51
CA GLY A 25 -12.14 6.46 19.67
C GLY A 25 -12.53 5.25 20.55
N LEU A 26 -12.15 4.02 20.20
CA LEU A 26 -12.57 2.76 20.84
C LEU A 26 -11.62 2.28 21.94
N GLY A 27 -10.69 3.14 22.41
CA GLY A 27 -9.66 2.74 23.38
C GLY A 27 -8.63 1.75 22.82
N LEU A 28 -8.50 1.67 21.49
CA LEU A 28 -7.51 0.86 20.78
C LEU A 28 -6.29 1.69 20.42
N ASP A 29 -5.10 1.10 20.54
CA ASP A 29 -3.84 1.74 20.14
C ASP A 29 -3.71 1.85 18.62
N ALA A 30 -4.34 0.93 17.87
CA ALA A 30 -4.44 0.98 16.42
C ALA A 30 -5.78 0.40 15.93
N GLY A 31 -6.52 1.19 15.15
CA GLY A 31 -7.73 0.75 14.46
C GLY A 31 -7.47 0.31 13.03
N THR A 32 -8.44 -0.36 12.41
CA THR A 32 -8.42 -0.60 10.96
C THR A 32 -9.00 0.61 10.23
N ALA A 33 -8.48 0.91 9.03
CA ALA A 33 -9.00 1.98 8.19
C ALA A 33 -10.52 1.82 7.90
N ARG A 34 -11.28 2.90 8.10
CA ARG A 34 -12.73 2.96 7.88
C ARG A 34 -13.09 4.13 6.98
N SER A 35 -14.02 3.92 6.05
CA SER A 35 -14.50 4.98 5.16
C SER A 35 -15.26 6.02 5.99
N PRO A 36 -14.96 7.33 5.84
CA PRO A 36 -15.71 8.38 6.53
C PRO A 36 -17.19 8.42 6.15
N GLU A 37 -17.52 8.00 4.92
CA GLU A 37 -18.87 8.07 4.38
C GLU A 37 -19.75 6.90 4.85
N THR A 38 -19.19 5.69 4.86
CA THR A 38 -19.95 4.46 5.16
C THR A 38 -19.66 3.86 6.53
N GLY A 39 -18.59 4.30 7.21
CA GLY A 39 -18.07 3.70 8.44
C GLY A 39 -17.50 2.27 8.27
N SER A 40 -17.56 1.73 7.05
CA SER A 40 -17.14 0.37 6.75
C SER A 40 -15.62 0.27 6.64
N VAL A 41 -15.09 -0.87 7.06
CA VAL A 41 -13.67 -1.18 6.90
C VAL A 41 -13.34 -1.31 5.41
N TYR A 42 -12.24 -0.70 4.99
CA TYR A 42 -11.75 -0.77 3.62
C TYR A 42 -10.22 -0.91 3.61
N ILE A 43 -9.65 -1.30 2.48
CA ILE A 43 -8.19 -1.29 2.28
C ILE A 43 -7.86 -0.11 1.36
N PRO A 44 -7.08 0.88 1.82
CA PRO A 44 -6.70 2.01 0.98
C PRO A 44 -5.90 1.58 -0.24
N SER A 45 -6.17 2.21 -1.37
CA SER A 45 -5.43 2.11 -2.63
C SER A 45 -3.93 2.34 -2.44
N SER A 46 -3.54 3.26 -1.57
CA SER A 46 -2.15 3.52 -1.20
C SER A 46 -1.46 2.31 -0.54
N THR A 47 -2.21 1.54 0.27
CA THR A 47 -1.72 0.30 0.89
C THR A 47 -1.53 -0.78 -0.17
N LEU A 48 -2.53 -0.99 -1.02
CA LEU A 48 -2.46 -1.97 -2.12
C LEU A 48 -1.29 -1.67 -3.06
N ARG A 49 -1.20 -0.42 -3.52
CA ARG A 49 -0.10 0.08 -4.36
C ARG A 49 1.25 -0.09 -3.68
N GLY A 50 1.35 0.20 -2.38
CA GLY A 50 2.59 0.05 -1.61
C GLY A 50 3.08 -1.40 -1.51
N VAL A 51 2.15 -2.33 -1.24
CA VAL A 51 2.44 -3.77 -1.21
C VAL A 51 2.87 -4.27 -2.59
N TRP A 52 2.12 -3.93 -3.64
CA TRP A 52 2.42 -4.34 -5.01
C TRP A 52 3.73 -3.77 -5.51
N ARG A 53 4.00 -2.49 -5.26
CA ARG A 53 5.28 -1.85 -5.62
C ARG A 53 6.46 -2.52 -4.91
N THR A 54 6.30 -2.87 -3.63
CA THR A 54 7.35 -3.56 -2.87
C THR A 54 7.60 -4.97 -3.40
N ALA A 55 6.54 -5.74 -3.66
CA ALA A 55 6.66 -7.06 -4.27
C ALA A 55 7.33 -6.99 -5.65
N SER A 56 6.94 -6.00 -6.47
CA SER A 56 7.54 -5.77 -7.79
C SER A 56 9.03 -5.45 -7.71
N CYS A 57 9.47 -4.72 -6.69
CA CYS A 57 10.90 -4.49 -6.48
C CYS A 57 11.68 -5.77 -6.16
N TYR A 58 11.11 -6.68 -5.37
CA TYR A 58 11.74 -7.98 -5.14
C TYR A 58 11.85 -8.79 -6.44
N ALA A 59 10.76 -8.88 -7.21
CA ALA A 59 10.75 -9.58 -8.49
C ALA A 59 11.68 -8.94 -9.54
N ALA A 60 11.76 -7.60 -9.56
CA ALA A 60 12.57 -6.87 -10.53
C ALA A 60 14.05 -7.29 -10.48
N HIS A 61 14.62 -7.46 -9.29
CA HIS A 61 16.00 -7.89 -9.13
C HIS A 61 16.28 -9.27 -9.73
N GLU A 62 15.33 -10.20 -9.61
CA GLU A 62 15.45 -11.54 -10.18
C GLU A 62 15.31 -11.54 -11.71
N MET A 63 14.57 -10.59 -12.26
CA MET A 63 14.32 -10.45 -13.70
C MET A 63 15.35 -9.56 -14.43
N GLY A 64 16.39 -9.09 -13.74
CA GLY A 64 17.36 -8.14 -14.31
C GLY A 64 16.79 -6.73 -14.54
N LEU A 65 15.67 -6.41 -13.92
CA LEU A 65 15.03 -5.10 -13.96
C LEU A 65 15.51 -4.23 -12.79
N THR A 66 15.33 -2.91 -12.93
CA THR A 66 15.80 -1.93 -11.94
C THR A 66 14.69 -1.52 -10.96
N CYS A 67 15.04 -1.44 -9.67
CA CYS A 67 14.22 -0.80 -8.63
C CYS A 67 15.10 0.08 -7.74
N CYS A 68 14.69 1.34 -7.52
CA CYS A 68 15.37 2.29 -6.64
C CYS A 68 15.04 2.12 -5.13
N GLY A 69 14.25 1.10 -4.80
CA GLY A 69 13.72 0.79 -3.47
C GLY A 69 12.27 1.25 -3.26
N SER A 70 11.56 0.56 -2.37
CA SER A 70 10.18 0.89 -1.97
C SER A 70 10.07 1.56 -0.59
N LYS A 71 11.11 1.43 0.26
CA LYS A 71 11.06 1.83 1.69
C LYS A 71 11.75 3.17 2.01
N HIS A 72 12.39 3.81 1.04
CA HIS A 72 13.14 5.06 1.26
C HIS A 72 12.78 6.12 0.21
N PRO A 73 11.81 7.02 0.50
CA PRO A 73 11.40 8.07 -0.44
C PRO A 73 12.57 8.99 -0.83
N ASP A 74 13.56 9.18 0.05
CA ASP A 74 14.76 9.98 -0.26
C ASP A 74 15.65 9.32 -1.30
N ARG A 75 15.70 7.98 -1.36
CA ARG A 75 16.42 7.26 -2.41
C ARG A 75 15.70 7.38 -3.75
N VAL A 76 14.37 7.37 -3.74
CA VAL A 76 13.56 7.63 -4.93
C VAL A 76 13.79 9.07 -5.42
N LYS A 77 13.73 10.05 -4.52
CA LYS A 77 14.01 11.46 -4.85
C LYS A 77 15.43 11.68 -5.34
N LYS A 78 16.43 11.07 -4.71
CA LYS A 78 17.85 11.18 -5.12
C LYS A 78 18.12 10.49 -6.45
N ALA A 79 17.55 9.31 -6.68
CA ALA A 79 17.68 8.59 -7.94
C ALA A 79 17.03 9.37 -9.11
N HIS A 80 16.07 10.23 -8.82
CA HIS A 80 15.31 11.00 -9.79
C HIS A 80 15.42 12.52 -9.58
N SER A 81 16.48 13.00 -8.91
CA SER A 81 16.61 14.42 -8.54
C SER A 81 16.74 15.33 -9.76
N VAL A 82 17.39 14.83 -10.80
CA VAL A 82 17.51 15.50 -12.12
C VAL A 82 16.13 15.77 -12.74
N LEU A 83 15.11 14.95 -12.43
CA LEU A 83 13.73 15.12 -12.90
C LEU A 83 12.95 16.09 -12.02
N ALA A 84 13.25 16.14 -10.72
CA ALA A 84 12.62 17.06 -9.78
C ALA A 84 13.06 18.52 -9.99
N GLU A 85 14.32 18.75 -10.35
CA GLU A 85 14.86 20.09 -10.64
C GLU A 85 14.36 20.65 -11.98
N ALA A 86 14.02 19.79 -12.94
CA ALA A 86 13.57 20.19 -14.27
C ALA A 86 12.09 20.61 -14.33
N GLY A 87 11.33 20.51 -13.23
CA GLY A 87 9.88 20.79 -13.23
C GLY A 87 9.09 19.91 -14.21
N ALA A 88 9.66 18.77 -14.61
CA ALA A 88 9.15 17.95 -15.70
C ALA A 88 7.86 17.26 -15.28
N ILE A 89 6.73 17.81 -15.74
CA ILE A 89 5.43 17.15 -15.72
C ILE A 89 5.38 16.21 -16.92
N LEU A 90 5.47 14.91 -16.63
CA LEU A 90 5.06 13.72 -17.39
C LEU A 90 5.48 13.51 -18.86
N VAL A 91 5.70 14.51 -19.69
CA VAL A 91 5.63 14.30 -21.15
C VAL A 91 6.99 13.99 -21.80
N GLU A 92 8.12 14.27 -21.14
CA GLU A 92 9.45 14.14 -21.77
C GLU A 92 10.46 13.29 -20.99
N VAL A 93 10.01 12.55 -19.98
CA VAL A 93 10.91 11.67 -19.23
C VAL A 93 10.96 10.31 -19.91
N SER A 94 11.91 10.16 -20.83
CA SER A 94 12.31 8.85 -21.39
C SER A 94 12.39 7.79 -20.27
N ASN A 95 11.84 6.60 -20.53
CA ASN A 95 11.92 5.42 -19.65
C ASN A 95 13.35 5.08 -19.20
N GLU A 96 14.37 5.62 -19.87
CA GLU A 96 15.78 5.47 -19.52
C GLU A 96 16.17 6.19 -18.21
N LYS A 97 15.40 7.19 -17.77
CA LYS A 97 15.70 7.98 -16.55
C LYS A 97 14.96 7.48 -15.31
N LEU A 98 14.00 6.57 -15.47
CA LEU A 98 13.25 5.95 -14.38
C LEU A 98 13.69 4.50 -14.20
N CYS A 99 13.61 4.00 -12.96
CA CYS A 99 13.69 2.56 -12.78
C CYS A 99 12.40 1.91 -13.28
N HIS A 100 12.47 0.65 -13.71
CA HIS A 100 11.33 -0.07 -14.28
C HIS A 100 10.11 -0.13 -13.34
N VAL A 101 10.33 -0.19 -12.03
CA VAL A 101 9.21 -0.14 -11.06
C VAL A 101 8.60 1.27 -10.97
N CYS A 102 9.42 2.33 -11.07
CA CYS A 102 8.92 3.70 -11.06
C CYS A 102 8.19 4.08 -12.34
N SER A 103 8.52 3.50 -13.50
CA SER A 103 7.75 3.73 -14.73
C SER A 103 6.34 3.13 -14.64
N VAL A 104 6.20 1.96 -13.99
CA VAL A 104 4.88 1.36 -13.75
C VAL A 104 4.09 2.13 -12.70
N PHE A 105 4.65 2.27 -11.50
CA PHE A 105 3.90 2.77 -10.35
C PHE A 105 3.96 4.29 -10.20
N GLY A 106 4.88 5.00 -10.84
CA GLY A 106 5.12 6.43 -10.64
C GLY A 106 6.08 6.75 -9.48
N THR A 107 6.32 8.05 -9.27
CA THR A 107 7.11 8.65 -8.18
C THR A 107 6.34 9.84 -7.57
N ALA A 108 6.98 10.64 -6.71
CA ALA A 108 6.34 11.82 -6.11
C ALA A 108 5.98 12.91 -7.14
N ASN A 109 6.76 13.01 -8.23
CA ASN A 109 6.63 14.06 -9.24
C ASN A 109 6.17 13.52 -10.60
N ILE A 110 6.04 12.20 -10.74
CA ILE A 110 5.74 11.53 -12.01
C ILE A 110 4.63 10.54 -11.75
N GLU A 111 3.54 10.66 -12.49
CA GLU A 111 2.44 9.72 -12.46
C GLU A 111 2.83 8.38 -13.09
N GLY A 112 2.33 7.28 -12.53
CA GLY A 112 2.53 5.94 -13.09
C GLY A 112 1.48 5.61 -14.14
N VAL A 113 1.59 4.41 -14.71
CA VAL A 113 0.59 3.87 -15.65
C VAL A 113 -0.44 2.97 -14.97
N VAL A 114 -0.29 2.67 -13.67
CA VAL A 114 -1.26 1.85 -12.91
C VAL A 114 -1.95 2.64 -11.81
N PHE A 115 -3.28 2.53 -11.76
CA PHE A 115 -4.16 3.24 -10.85
C PHE A 115 -4.97 2.24 -10.03
N PHE A 116 -4.80 2.26 -8.72
CA PHE A 116 -5.52 1.36 -7.80
C PHE A 116 -6.73 2.08 -7.23
N THR A 117 -7.87 1.42 -7.16
CA THR A 117 -8.96 1.88 -6.31
C THR A 117 -8.82 1.36 -4.89
N ASP A 118 -9.51 2.02 -3.97
CA ASP A 118 -9.71 1.47 -2.63
C ASP A 118 -10.43 0.11 -2.74
N ALA A 119 -10.07 -0.83 -1.86
CA ALA A 119 -10.76 -2.10 -1.80
C ALA A 119 -11.92 -2.02 -0.80
N GLU A 120 -13.13 -2.11 -1.35
CA GLU A 120 -14.37 -2.06 -0.61
C GLU A 120 -14.83 -3.45 -0.23
N PRO A 121 -15.48 -3.63 0.94
CA PRO A 121 -15.94 -4.94 1.37
C PRO A 121 -17.08 -5.45 0.49
N LEU A 122 -17.02 -6.74 0.16
CA LEU A 122 -18.09 -7.48 -0.51
C LEU A 122 -19.02 -8.08 0.54
N GLY A 123 -19.98 -7.29 1.02
CA GLY A 123 -20.96 -7.71 2.03
C GLY A 123 -21.29 -6.59 3.01
N SER A 124 -22.35 -6.77 3.81
CA SER A 124 -22.88 -5.69 4.63
C SER A 124 -22.08 -5.40 5.91
N ILE A 125 -21.20 -6.29 6.39
CA ILE A 125 -20.37 -6.06 7.59
C ILE A 125 -19.04 -6.84 7.49
N VAL A 126 -17.92 -6.14 7.65
CA VAL A 126 -16.61 -6.75 7.88
C VAL A 126 -16.47 -7.10 9.35
N SER A 127 -16.24 -8.38 9.66
CA SER A 127 -15.98 -8.81 11.04
C SER A 127 -14.59 -8.34 11.46
N THR A 128 -14.51 -7.63 12.60
CA THR A 128 -13.25 -7.24 13.22
C THR A 128 -13.13 -7.82 14.62
N GLY A 129 -11.89 -8.12 15.01
CA GLY A 129 -11.51 -8.58 16.33
C GLY A 129 -10.39 -7.74 16.91
N VAL A 130 -10.20 -7.81 18.23
CA VAL A 130 -9.11 -7.13 18.92
C VAL A 130 -8.01 -8.15 19.25
N ARG A 131 -6.78 -7.83 18.86
CA ARG A 131 -5.58 -8.63 19.12
C ARG A 131 -4.72 -7.91 20.14
N PRO A 132 -4.58 -8.43 21.37
CA PRO A 132 -3.66 -7.87 22.34
C PRO A 132 -2.22 -8.23 21.95
N GLY A 133 -1.33 -7.27 22.09
CA GLY A 133 0.10 -7.41 21.91
C GLY A 133 0.85 -6.94 23.15
N ILE A 134 2.01 -7.54 23.36
CA ILE A 134 2.99 -7.11 24.36
C ILE A 134 4.34 -6.98 23.68
N GLU A 135 5.18 -6.09 24.19
CA GLU A 135 6.60 -6.06 23.86
C GLU A 135 7.37 -6.80 24.96
N ILE A 136 8.29 -7.65 24.56
CA ILE A 136 9.20 -8.37 25.46
C ILE A 136 10.54 -7.68 25.35
N ASP A 137 11.15 -7.37 26.49
CA ASP A 137 12.51 -6.86 26.56
C ASP A 137 13.47 -8.01 26.31
N ASP A 138 14.23 -7.95 25.22
CA ASP A 138 15.13 -9.02 24.78
C ASP A 138 16.29 -9.29 25.78
N TYR A 139 16.65 -8.33 26.65
CA TYR A 139 17.72 -8.49 27.63
C TYR A 139 17.23 -9.16 28.92
N THR A 140 16.03 -8.80 29.37
CA THR A 140 15.47 -9.29 30.64
C THR A 140 14.53 -10.48 30.47
N GLY A 141 14.03 -10.71 29.25
CA GLY A 141 12.99 -11.71 28.97
C GLY A 141 11.63 -11.38 29.60
N THR A 142 11.45 -10.15 30.09
CA THR A 142 10.23 -9.71 30.77
C THR A 142 9.37 -8.82 29.89
N VAL A 143 8.09 -8.65 30.25
CA VAL A 143 7.20 -7.71 29.56
C VAL A 143 7.70 -6.28 29.78
N SER A 144 7.93 -5.56 28.68
CA SER A 144 8.27 -4.14 28.73
C SER A 144 7.12 -3.35 29.35
N ARG A 145 7.40 -2.67 30.47
CA ARG A 145 6.38 -1.86 31.17
C ARG A 145 5.81 -0.80 30.23
N GLY A 146 4.47 -0.70 30.21
CA GLY A 146 3.75 0.27 29.38
C GLY A 146 3.71 -0.06 27.89
N LYS A 147 4.14 -1.25 27.47
CA LYS A 147 4.09 -1.71 26.06
C LYS A 147 3.02 -2.77 25.81
N PHE A 148 1.94 -2.75 26.57
CA PHE A 148 0.72 -3.45 26.21
C PHE A 148 -0.02 -2.62 25.17
N TYR A 149 -0.48 -3.25 24.10
CA TYR A 149 -1.22 -2.56 23.06
C TYR A 149 -2.33 -3.43 22.46
N LEU A 150 -3.42 -2.79 22.02
CA LEU A 150 -4.58 -3.41 21.41
C LEU A 150 -4.68 -2.99 19.94
N VAL A 151 -4.73 -3.98 19.06
CA VAL A 151 -4.81 -3.77 17.61
C VAL A 151 -6.11 -4.36 17.08
N GLU A 152 -6.88 -3.55 16.35
CA GLU A 152 -7.99 -4.08 15.56
C GLU A 152 -7.45 -4.86 14.35
N ALA A 153 -8.05 -6.01 14.08
CA ALA A 153 -7.78 -6.79 12.89
C ALA A 153 -9.09 -7.24 12.24
N VAL A 154 -9.10 -7.27 10.91
CA VAL A 154 -10.14 -7.91 10.12
C VAL A 154 -10.02 -9.42 10.27
N GLU A 155 -11.11 -10.08 10.60
CA GLU A 155 -11.15 -11.53 10.76
C GLU A 155 -11.11 -12.25 9.40
N PRO A 156 -10.53 -13.47 9.35
CA PRO A 156 -10.52 -14.30 8.16
C PRO A 156 -11.92 -14.55 7.59
N GLY A 157 -12.00 -14.69 6.27
CA GLY A 157 -13.23 -14.89 5.52
C GLY A 157 -13.80 -13.61 4.91
N SER A 158 -13.32 -12.44 5.33
CA SER A 158 -13.72 -11.16 4.73
C SER A 158 -13.26 -11.05 3.27
N LEU A 159 -14.12 -10.54 2.40
CA LEU A 159 -13.86 -10.34 0.98
C LEU A 159 -13.86 -8.85 0.65
N PHE A 160 -12.91 -8.41 -0.19
CA PHE A 160 -12.80 -7.03 -0.66
C PHE A 160 -12.69 -6.99 -2.18
N ARG A 161 -13.42 -6.09 -2.83
CA ARG A 161 -13.32 -5.84 -4.28
C ARG A 161 -12.51 -4.59 -4.54
N PHE A 162 -11.63 -4.65 -5.52
CA PHE A 162 -10.96 -3.47 -6.07
C PHE A 162 -10.69 -3.67 -7.55
N HIS A 163 -10.30 -2.61 -8.24
CA HIS A 163 -9.80 -2.72 -9.59
C HIS A 163 -8.51 -1.92 -9.76
N ILE A 164 -7.77 -2.31 -10.79
CA ILE A 164 -6.58 -1.60 -11.26
C ILE A 164 -6.86 -1.16 -12.68
N ASP A 165 -6.74 0.14 -12.94
CA ASP A 165 -6.74 0.68 -14.29
C ASP A 165 -5.30 0.84 -14.77
N VAL A 166 -5.02 0.32 -15.97
CA VAL A 166 -3.70 0.41 -16.61
C VAL A 166 -3.82 1.29 -17.84
N ALA A 167 -3.10 2.40 -17.86
CA ALA A 167 -2.96 3.27 -19.02
C ALA A 167 -1.91 2.66 -19.96
N VAL A 168 -2.35 2.13 -21.10
CA VAL A 168 -1.46 1.61 -22.13
C VAL A 168 -1.44 2.63 -23.27
N GLU A 169 -0.26 3.17 -23.57
CA GLU A 169 -0.02 3.84 -24.85
C GLU A 169 0.08 2.77 -25.94
N PRO A 170 -0.60 2.93 -27.09
CA PRO A 170 -0.57 1.97 -28.18
C PRO A 170 0.82 1.85 -28.84
#